data_AF-A0A4Q1D2N0-F1
#
_entry.id   AF-A0A4Q1D2N0-F1
#
_cell.length_a   1.000
_cell.length_b   1.000
_cell.length_c   1.000
_cell.angle_alpha   90.00
_cell.angle_beta   90.00
_cell.angle_gamma   90.00
#
_symmetry.space_group_name_H-M   'P 1'
#
loop_
_entity.id
_entity.type
_entity.pdbx_description
1 polymer ?
#
loop_
_entity_poly.entity_id
_entity_poly.type
_entity_poly.pdbx_seq_one_letter_code
_entity_poly.pdbx_strand_id
1 'polypeptide(L)'
;MKVQWTEKARKRLREIEAYLIAEECTPIRASKLIFSITRKTSKQLADYPQSGRPGRVKNTRELFFSDSPFLVVYTARKQTVTVLSVYHTAQQIPTA
;
A
#
# COMPACT_ATOMS: atom_id res chain seq x y z
N MET A 1 -6.04 -10.12 12.64
CA MET A 1 -4.58 -9.83 12.67
C MET A 1 -4.34 -8.37 13.05
N LYS A 2 -3.25 -8.03 13.76
CA LYS A 2 -2.85 -6.63 13.97
C LYS A 2 -2.14 -6.11 12.72
N VAL A 3 -2.66 -5.07 12.08
CA VAL A 3 -2.02 -4.43 10.92
C VAL A 3 -1.21 -3.22 11.40
N GLN A 4 0.08 -3.20 11.06
CA GLN A 4 0.97 -2.10 11.37
C GLN A 4 1.64 -1.56 10.10
N TRP A 5 1.91 -0.27 10.11
CA TRP A 5 2.53 0.44 8.99
C TRP A 5 3.93 0.88 9.41
N THR A 6 4.92 0.63 8.55
CA THR A 6 6.28 1.14 8.75
C THR A 6 6.36 2.63 8.42
N GLU A 7 7.37 3.31 8.96
CA GLU A 7 7.67 4.70 8.57
C GLU A 7 7.92 4.84 7.07
N LYS A 8 8.57 3.83 6.46
CA LYS A 8 8.77 3.78 5.00
C LYS A 8 7.43 3.78 4.25
N ALA A 9 6.46 2.96 4.68
CA ALA A 9 5.14 2.93 4.05
C ALA A 9 4.41 4.28 4.21
N ARG A 10 4.46 4.90 5.39
CA ARG A 10 3.87 6.23 5.63
C ARG A 10 4.51 7.31 4.76
N LYS A 11 5.84 7.29 4.62
CA LYS A 11 6.57 8.20 3.74
C LYS A 11 6.14 8.03 2.28
N ARG A 12 6.04 6.78 1.79
CA ARG A 12 5.57 6.49 0.43
C ARG A 12 4.15 6.99 0.17
N LEU A 13 3.23 6.85 1.11
CA LEU A 13 1.87 7.39 0.96
C LEU A 13 1.88 8.91 0.77
N ARG A 14 2.71 9.64 1.55
CA ARG A 14 2.89 11.09 1.40
C ARG A 14 3.51 11.47 0.04
N GLU A 15 4.50 10.71 -0.42
CA GLU A 15 5.11 10.92 -1.74
C GLU A 15 4.09 10.70 -2.87
N ILE A 16 3.25 9.67 -2.76
CA ILE A 16 2.18 9.41 -3.74
C ILE A 16 1.14 10.52 -3.71
N GLU A 17 0.75 11.00 -2.52
CA GLU A 17 -0.19 12.12 -2.38
C GLU A 17 0.35 13.38 -3.05
N ALA A 18 1.61 13.73 -2.80
CA ALA A 18 2.28 14.88 -3.41
C ALA A 18 2.38 14.73 -4.94
N TYR A 19 2.70 13.54 -5.44
CA TYR A 19 2.70 13.25 -6.87
C TYR A 19 1.33 13.46 -7.50
N LEU A 20 0.27 12.93 -6.89
CA LEU A 20 -1.09 13.08 -7.43
C LEU A 20 -1.48 14.55 -7.52
N ILE A 21 -1.14 15.35 -6.50
CA ILE A 21 -1.41 16.80 -6.51
C ILE A 21 -0.64 17.51 -7.63
N ALA A 22 0.60 17.08 -7.91
CA ALA A 22 1.41 17.64 -9.00
C ALA A 22 0.84 17.31 -10.39
N GLU A 23 0.21 16.13 -10.57
CA GLU A 23 -0.48 15.69 -11.80
C GLU A 23 -1.91 16.27 -11.91
N GLU A 24 -2.12 17.51 -11.47
CA GLU A 24 -3.39 18.24 -11.55
C GLU A 24 -4.58 17.59 -10.78
N CYS A 25 -4.32 16.64 -9.87
CA CYS A 25 -5.36 16.11 -9.00
C CYS A 25 -5.68 17.12 -7.88
N THR A 26 -6.96 17.37 -7.62
CA THR A 26 -7.33 18.23 -6.48
C THR A 26 -6.83 17.61 -5.17
N PRO A 27 -6.30 18.40 -4.21
CA PRO A 27 -5.78 17.87 -2.94
C PRO A 27 -6.79 16.97 -2.20
N ILE A 28 -8.07 17.35 -2.23
CA ILE A 28 -9.16 16.57 -1.62
C ILE A 28 -9.27 15.18 -2.25
N ARG A 29 -9.11 15.07 -3.57
CA ARG A 29 -9.19 13.79 -4.28
C ARG A 29 -7.99 12.91 -3.97
N ALA A 30 -6.79 13.48 -3.91
CA ALA A 30 -5.57 12.77 -3.52
C ALA A 30 -5.69 12.22 -2.10
N SER A 31 -6.06 13.04 -1.10
CA SER A 31 -6.23 12.59 0.28
C SER A 31 -7.32 11.54 0.44
N LYS A 32 -8.45 11.67 -0.28
CA LYS A 32 -9.51 10.64 -0.30
C LYS A 32 -9.01 9.30 -0.82
N LEU A 33 -8.14 9.31 -1.84
CA LEU A 33 -7.55 8.10 -2.40
C LEU A 33 -6.62 7.43 -1.38
N ILE A 34 -5.73 8.21 -0.75
CA ILE A 34 -4.82 7.71 0.31
C ILE A 34 -5.59 7.14 1.51
N PHE A 35 -6.67 7.81 1.92
CA PHE A 35 -7.53 7.30 2.99
C PHE A 35 -8.21 5.98 2.59
N SER A 36 -8.75 5.92 1.37
CA SER A 36 -9.41 4.73 0.84
C SER A 36 -8.47 3.53 0.79
N ILE A 37 -7.27 3.69 0.23
CA ILE A 37 -6.29 2.59 0.12
C ILE A 37 -5.81 2.12 1.50
N THR A 38 -5.57 3.04 2.43
CA THR A 38 -5.11 2.71 3.79
C THR A 38 -6.19 1.91 4.54
N ARG A 39 -7.45 2.35 4.45
CA ARG A 39 -8.59 1.66 5.08
C ARG A 39 -8.84 0.29 4.45
N LYS A 40 -8.87 0.19 3.12
CA LYS A 40 -9.06 -1.08 2.40
C LYS A 40 -7.96 -2.08 2.75
N THR A 41 -6.71 -1.65 2.72
CA THR A 41 -5.55 -2.47 3.09
C THR A 41 -5.65 -2.97 4.52
N SER A 42 -5.99 -2.08 5.46
CA SER A 42 -6.07 -2.45 6.87
C SER A 42 -7.17 -3.46 7.14
N LYS A 43 -8.36 -3.30 6.52
CA LYS A 43 -9.44 -4.27 6.61
C LYS A 43 -9.06 -5.61 5.96
N GLN A 44 -8.60 -5.57 4.71
CA GLN A 44 -8.25 -6.76 3.93
C GLN A 44 -7.19 -7.61 4.64
N LEU A 45 -6.15 -6.98 5.20
CA LEU A 45 -5.05 -7.70 5.84
C LEU A 45 -5.35 -8.11 7.29
N ALA A 46 -6.31 -7.46 7.95
CA ALA A 46 -6.78 -7.88 9.27
C ALA A 46 -7.50 -9.23 9.19
N ASP A 47 -8.34 -9.41 8.15
CA ASP A 47 -9.19 -10.57 7.94
C ASP A 47 -8.50 -11.65 7.09
N TYR A 48 -7.79 -11.23 6.04
CA TYR A 48 -7.18 -12.12 5.04
C TYR A 48 -5.68 -11.82 4.84
N PRO A 49 -4.82 -12.11 5.83
CA PRO A 49 -3.39 -11.82 5.76
C PRO A 49 -2.66 -12.55 4.62
N GLN A 50 -3.22 -13.64 4.09
CA GLN A 50 -2.63 -14.40 2.98
C GLN A 50 -3.16 -14.00 1.59
N SER A 51 -3.99 -12.96 1.50
CA SER A 51 -4.67 -12.56 0.25
C SER A 51 -3.77 -11.93 -0.82
N GLY A 52 -2.58 -11.43 -0.46
CA GLY A 52 -1.58 -11.03 -1.44
C GLY A 52 -1.06 -12.21 -2.25
N ARG A 53 -0.27 -11.94 -3.29
CA ARG A 53 0.56 -12.96 -3.95
C ARG A 53 1.92 -13.04 -3.25
N PRO A 54 2.67 -14.15 -3.36
CA PRO A 54 4.08 -14.16 -3.00
C PRO A 54 4.80 -12.98 -3.68
N GLY A 55 5.54 -12.19 -2.90
CA GLY A 55 6.26 -11.03 -3.41
C GLY A 55 7.61 -11.40 -4.04
N ARG A 56 8.20 -10.45 -4.77
CA ARG A 56 9.53 -10.62 -5.39
C ARG A 56 10.64 -10.88 -4.38
N VAL A 57 10.49 -10.36 -3.16
CA VAL A 57 11.46 -10.51 -2.07
C VAL A 57 11.00 -11.64 -1.14
N LYS A 58 11.93 -12.49 -0.70
CA LYS A 58 11.63 -13.60 0.20
C LYS A 58 10.86 -13.12 1.45
N ASN A 59 9.81 -13.85 1.80
CA ASN A 59 8.90 -13.57 2.94
C ASN A 59 8.05 -12.30 2.80
N THR A 60 8.02 -11.63 1.64
CA THR A 60 7.07 -10.56 1.38
C THR A 60 5.89 -11.07 0.57
N ARG A 61 4.80 -10.30 0.63
CA ARG A 61 3.58 -10.50 -0.12
C ARG A 61 3.19 -9.20 -0.78
N GLU A 62 2.60 -9.32 -1.96
CA GLU A 62 2.19 -8.23 -2.82
C GLU A 62 0.67 -8.24 -2.95
N LEU A 63 0.01 -7.23 -2.39
CA LEU A 63 -1.44 -7.05 -2.50
C LEU A 63 -1.75 -6.01 -3.57
N PHE A 64 -2.56 -6.41 -4.54
CA PHE A 64 -3.11 -5.54 -5.58
C PHE A 64 -4.59 -5.31 -5.33
N PHE A 65 -5.07 -4.13 -5.69
CA PHE A 65 -6.50 -3.81 -5.69
C PHE A 65 -7.00 -3.72 -7.12
N SER A 66 -8.08 -4.41 -7.45
CA SER A 66 -8.65 -4.38 -8.80
C SER A 66 -9.23 -3.02 -9.17
N ASP A 67 -9.62 -2.23 -8.17
CA ASP A 67 -10.29 -0.94 -8.33
C ASP A 67 -9.38 0.26 -8.05
N SER A 68 -8.08 0.05 -7.83
CA SER A 68 -7.15 1.15 -7.63
C SER A 68 -5.72 0.78 -8.04
N PRO A 69 -4.95 1.69 -8.65
CA PRO A 69 -3.60 1.43 -9.16
C PRO A 69 -2.57 1.43 -8.02
N PHE A 70 -2.76 0.58 -7.02
CA PHE A 70 -1.88 0.48 -5.86
C PHE A 70 -1.39 -0.95 -5.64
N LEU A 71 -0.10 -1.04 -5.33
CA LEU A 71 0.58 -2.24 -4.87
C LEU A 71 1.03 -2.02 -3.43
N VAL A 72 0.58 -2.89 -2.53
CA VAL A 72 1.01 -2.89 -1.13
C VAL A 72 1.93 -4.07 -0.89
N VAL A 73 3.16 -3.77 -0.45
CA VAL A 73 4.15 -4.78 -0.08
C VAL A 73 4.12 -4.95 1.43
N TYR A 74 3.92 -6.18 1.89
CA TYR A 74 3.77 -6.47 3.31
C TYR A 74 4.36 -7.83 3.70
N THR A 75 4.49 -8.06 5.01
CA THR A 75 4.81 -9.37 5.59
C THR A 75 3.65 -9.79 6.50
N ALA A 76 3.36 -11.08 6.55
CA ALA A 76 2.38 -11.64 7.49
C ALA A 76 3.08 -12.71 8.34
N ARG A 77 3.24 -12.47 9.64
CA ARG A 77 3.90 -13.40 10.57
C ARG A 77 3.11 -13.48 11.88
N LYS A 78 2.90 -14.70 12.39
CA LYS A 78 2.16 -14.96 13.63
C LYS A 78 0.79 -14.26 13.60
N GLN A 79 0.62 -13.20 14.41
CA GLN A 79 -0.62 -12.42 14.52
C GLN A 79 -0.49 -10.99 13.99
N THR A 80 0.61 -10.66 13.31
CA THR A 80 0.91 -9.31 12.84
C THR A 80 1.15 -9.25 11.34
N VAL A 81 0.51 -8.29 10.70
CA VAL A 81 0.80 -7.89 9.32
C VAL A 81 1.55 -6.57 9.34
N THR A 82 2.71 -6.53 8.70
CA THR A 82 3.55 -5.32 8.62
C THR A 82 3.58 -4.82 7.19
N VAL A 83 2.97 -3.67 6.94
CA VAL A 83 3.03 -2.98 5.65
C VAL A 83 4.39 -2.29 5.52
N LEU A 84 5.20 -2.78 4.59
CA LEU A 84 6.57 -2.35 4.34
C LEU A 84 6.62 -1.14 3.41
N SER A 85 5.77 -1.14 2.37
CA SER A 85 5.76 -0.09 1.37
C SER A 85 4.47 -0.08 0.56
N VAL A 86 4.18 1.06 -0.05
CA VAL A 86 3.07 1.24 -0.99
C VAL A 86 3.61 1.90 -2.26
N TYR A 87 3.12 1.42 -3.39
CA TYR A 87 3.47 1.94 -4.71
C TYR A 87 2.20 2.24 -5.48
N HIS A 88 2.23 3.35 -6.23
CA HIS A 88 1.25 3.62 -7.26
C HIS A 88 1.70 2.93 -8.54
N THR A 89 0.94 1.96 -9.07
CA THR A 89 1.39 1.08 -10.16
C THR A 89 1.45 1.78 -11.51
N ALA A 90 0.79 2.94 -11.67
CA ALA A 90 0.95 3.78 -12.85
C ALA A 90 2.18 4.70 -12.77
N GLN A 91 2.79 4.85 -11.59
CA GLN A 91 4.13 5.43 -11.48
C GLN A 91 5.16 4.33 -11.75
N GLN A 92 6.28 4.68 -12.36
CA GLN A 92 7.41 3.74 -12.43
C GLN A 92 7.80 3.33 -11.02
N ILE A 93 7.69 2.04 -10.73
CA ILE A 93 8.18 1.46 -9.49
C ILE A 93 9.71 1.49 -9.60
N PRO A 94 10.44 2.07 -8.62
CA PRO A 94 11.90 2.00 -8.61
C PRO A 94 12.30 0.54 -8.66
N THR A 95 12.96 0.13 -9.75
CA THR A 95 13.54 -1.20 -9.85
C THR A 95 14.75 -1.20 -8.92
N ALA A 96 14.77 -2.15 -7.98
CA ALA A 96 15.82 -2.27 -6.98
C ALA A 96 17.17 -2.63 -7.62
#